data_AF-A0A3M1K4N4-F1
#
_entry.id   AF-A0A3M1K4N4-F1
#
_cell.length_a   1.000
_cell.length_b   1.000
_cell.length_c   1.000
_cell.angle_alpha   90.00
_cell.angle_beta   90.00
_cell.angle_gamma   90.00
#
_symmetry.space_group_name_H-M   'P 1'
#
loop_
_entity.id
_entity.type
_entity.pdbx_description
1 polymer ?
#
loop_
_entity_poly.entity_id
_entity_poly.type
_entity_poly.pdbx_seq_one_letter_code
_entity_poly.pdbx_strand_id
1 'polypeptide(L)'
;MNDAMADRPAMATESVDAALPPPAGMPPLEAIGPVVSHFEFWPQWRFYGPMLLVWAALAVRHGGLRWPLAANPGFEMGGFVGERKSEVLARFGPVARAALA
;
A
#
# COMPACT_ATOMS: atom_id res chain seq x y z
N MET A 1 10.25 40.49 24.75
CA MET A 1 10.77 39.24 24.16
C MET A 1 9.61 38.32 23.82
N ASN A 2 8.70 38.74 22.92
CA ASN A 2 7.54 37.94 22.49
C ASN A 2 6.90 38.49 21.19
N ASP A 3 7.71 38.97 20.23
CA ASP A 3 7.21 39.55 18.97
C ASP A 3 7.69 38.80 17.71
N ALA A 4 8.32 37.64 17.86
CA ALA A 4 8.90 36.88 16.74
C ALA A 4 8.05 35.66 16.31
N MET A 5 6.75 35.66 16.61
CA MET A 5 5.85 34.53 16.30
C MET A 5 4.53 34.98 15.66
N ALA A 6 4.50 36.18 15.06
CA ALA A 6 3.35 36.71 14.33
C ALA A 6 3.53 36.68 12.80
N ASP A 7 4.73 36.36 12.30
CA ASP A 7 5.07 36.46 10.88
C ASP A 7 5.48 35.11 10.26
N ARG A 8 4.76 34.04 10.63
CA ARG A 8 4.79 32.84 9.79
C ARG A 8 3.87 33.12 8.61
N PRO A 9 4.35 33.12 7.36
CA PRO A 9 3.44 33.18 6.23
C PRO A 9 2.48 32.00 6.39
N ALA A 10 1.17 32.31 6.40
CA ALA A 10 0.15 31.29 6.26
C ALA A 10 0.58 30.44 5.07
N MET A 11 0.78 29.13 5.28
CA MET A 11 1.01 28.20 4.19
C MET A 11 -0.18 28.38 3.26
N ALA A 12 0.05 29.14 2.19
CA ALA A 12 -0.84 29.14 1.07
C ALA A 12 -0.99 27.67 0.71
N THR A 13 -2.22 27.18 0.76
CA THR A 13 -2.63 26.02 -0.02
C THR A 13 -2.42 26.40 -1.48
N GLU A 14 -1.16 26.39 -1.90
CA GLU A 14 -0.76 26.40 -3.29
C GLU A 14 -1.27 25.06 -3.81
N SER A 15 -2.37 25.12 -4.55
CA SER A 15 -2.90 23.97 -5.27
C SER A 15 -1.76 23.42 -6.12
N VAL A 16 -1.28 22.23 -5.76
CA VAL A 16 -0.19 21.51 -6.44
C VAL A 16 -0.53 21.21 -7.92
N ASP A 17 -1.75 21.56 -8.35
CA ASP A 17 -2.31 21.28 -9.66
C ASP A 17 -1.80 22.16 -10.82
N ALA A 18 -0.93 23.16 -10.59
CA ALA A 18 -0.70 24.20 -11.60
C ALA A 18 0.62 24.16 -12.41
N ALA A 19 1.56 23.22 -12.26
CA ALA A 19 2.91 23.50 -12.80
C ALA A 19 3.78 22.38 -13.39
N LEU A 20 3.26 21.22 -13.78
CA LEU A 20 4.05 20.29 -14.62
C LEU A 20 3.21 19.71 -15.76
N PRO A 21 3.72 19.73 -17.01
CA PRO A 21 3.07 18.99 -18.09
C PRO A 21 3.03 17.51 -17.71
N PRO A 22 1.95 16.79 -18.05
CA PRO A 22 1.86 15.36 -17.79
C PRO A 22 3.08 14.65 -18.43
N PRO A 23 3.64 13.62 -17.78
CA PRO A 23 4.71 12.82 -18.37
C PRO A 23 4.32 12.34 -19.77
N ALA A 24 5.26 12.41 -20.72
CA ALA A 24 5.01 12.01 -22.10
C ALA A 24 4.43 10.59 -22.16
N GLY A 25 3.25 10.44 -22.78
CA GLY A 25 2.54 9.16 -22.89
C GLY A 25 1.45 8.93 -21.85
N MET A 26 1.22 9.84 -20.91
CA MET A 26 0.06 9.77 -20.02
C MET A 26 -1.22 10.15 -20.80
N PRO A 27 -2.29 9.34 -20.80
CA PRO A 27 -3.58 9.76 -21.33
C PRO A 27 -4.08 10.99 -20.56
N PRO A 28 -4.99 11.81 -21.15
CA PRO A 28 -5.59 12.92 -20.43
C PRO A 28 -6.13 12.44 -19.07
N LEU A 29 -5.74 13.13 -17.99
CA LEU A 29 -6.24 12.85 -16.63
C LEU A 29 -7.72 13.22 -16.44
N GLU A 30 -8.35 13.69 -17.53
CA GLU A 30 -9.76 14.04 -17.63
C GLU A 30 -10.63 12.78 -17.66
N ALA A 31 -10.97 12.31 -16.47
CA ALA A 31 -12.35 12.24 -16.00
C ALA A 31 -12.33 11.42 -14.72
N ILE A 32 -12.69 12.05 -13.60
CA ILE A 32 -13.30 11.28 -12.51
C ILE A 32 -14.52 10.62 -13.16
N GLY A 33 -14.39 9.34 -13.50
CA GLY A 33 -15.46 8.56 -14.08
C GLY A 33 -16.68 8.55 -13.15
N PRO A 34 -17.87 8.21 -13.65
CA PRO A 34 -19.02 8.06 -12.75
C PRO A 34 -18.66 7.06 -11.65
N VAL A 35 -19.08 7.35 -10.42
CA VAL A 35 -18.99 6.38 -9.31
C VAL A 35 -19.60 5.06 -9.78
N VAL A 36 -18.76 4.03 -9.89
CA VAL A 36 -19.19 2.73 -10.39
C VAL A 36 -19.82 1.93 -9.26
N SER A 37 -19.40 2.18 -8.01
CA SER A 37 -20.03 1.56 -6.84
C SER A 37 -19.77 2.27 -5.51
N HIS A 38 -20.67 2.08 -4.54
CA HIS A 38 -20.50 2.51 -3.14
C HIS A 38 -19.29 1.89 -2.44
N PHE A 39 -18.73 0.78 -2.97
CA PHE A 39 -17.52 0.16 -2.43
C PHE A 39 -16.28 1.08 -2.51
N GLU A 40 -16.25 2.02 -3.46
CA GLU A 40 -15.15 2.99 -3.61
C GLU A 40 -14.98 3.89 -2.37
N PHE A 41 -16.07 4.10 -1.61
CA PHE A 41 -16.09 4.96 -0.43
C PHE A 41 -16.08 4.19 0.88
N TRP A 42 -15.82 2.89 0.86
CA TRP A 42 -15.77 2.13 2.09
C TRP A 42 -14.59 2.55 2.94
N PRO A 43 -14.79 2.77 4.25
CA PRO A 43 -13.69 3.03 5.14
C PRO A 43 -12.82 1.77 5.26
N GLN A 44 -11.51 1.95 5.36
CA GLN A 44 -10.53 0.85 5.35
C GLN A 44 -10.88 -0.27 6.34
N TRP A 45 -11.37 0.06 7.53
CA TRP A 45 -11.73 -0.94 8.55
C TRP A 45 -12.83 -1.91 8.08
N ARG A 46 -13.75 -1.47 7.21
CA ARG A 46 -14.84 -2.33 6.73
C ARG A 46 -14.34 -3.28 5.64
N PHE A 47 -13.44 -2.77 4.81
CA PHE A 47 -12.81 -3.55 3.77
C PHE A 47 -11.89 -4.63 4.36
N TYR A 48 -11.04 -4.26 5.33
CA TYR A 48 -10.09 -5.20 5.94
C TYR A 48 -10.63 -5.97 7.15
N GLY A 49 -11.78 -5.56 7.71
CA GLY A 49 -12.40 -6.18 8.88
C GLY A 49 -12.63 -7.68 8.75
N PRO A 50 -13.24 -8.18 7.66
CA PRO A 50 -13.42 -9.62 7.45
C PRO A 50 -12.10 -10.41 7.50
N MET A 51 -11.03 -9.87 6.92
CA MET A 51 -9.70 -10.50 6.96
C MET A 51 -9.17 -10.60 8.40
N LEU A 52 -9.33 -9.54 9.21
CA LEU A 52 -8.92 -9.54 10.61
C LEU A 52 -9.71 -10.57 11.44
N LEU A 53 -11.00 -10.76 11.16
CA LEU A 53 -11.82 -11.76 11.84
C LEU A 53 -11.35 -13.19 11.54
N VAL A 54 -11.08 -13.50 10.27
CA VAL A 54 -10.54 -14.82 9.88
C VAL A 54 -9.18 -15.06 10.53
N TRP A 55 -8.29 -14.05 10.51
CA TRP A 55 -7.00 -14.14 11.17
C TRP A 55 -7.13 -14.37 12.68
N ALA A 56 -7.99 -13.63 13.37
CA ALA A 56 -8.22 -13.80 14.80
C ALA A 56 -8.76 -15.20 15.13
N ALA A 57 -9.71 -15.70 14.34
CA ALA A 57 -10.24 -17.06 14.51
C ALA A 57 -9.16 -18.13 14.35
N LEU A 58 -8.30 -18.00 13.33
CA LEU A 58 -7.17 -18.90 13.13
C LEU A 58 -6.12 -18.77 14.24
N ALA A 59 -5.87 -17.56 14.73
CA ALA A 59 -4.94 -17.32 15.82
C ALA A 59 -5.37 -18.01 17.11
N VAL A 60 -6.67 -17.96 17.43
CA VAL A 60 -7.26 -18.69 18.56
C VAL A 60 -7.17 -20.21 18.34
N ARG A 61 -7.62 -20.70 17.17
CA ARG A 61 -7.64 -22.14 16.85
C ARG A 61 -6.25 -22.79 16.88
N HIS A 62 -5.24 -22.08 16.42
CA HIS A 62 -3.87 -22.59 16.30
C HIS A 62 -2.93 -22.06 17.41
N GLY A 63 -3.43 -21.30 18.37
CA GLY A 63 -2.68 -20.90 19.56
C GLY A 63 -1.54 -19.90 19.32
N GLY A 64 -1.70 -18.95 18.39
CA GLY A 64 -0.67 -17.93 18.18
C GLY A 64 -1.03 -16.86 17.15
N LEU A 65 -0.47 -15.66 17.25
CA LEU A 65 -0.76 -14.55 16.31
C LEU A 65 0.08 -14.60 15.02
N ARG A 66 1.14 -15.40 15.01
CA ARG A 66 2.18 -15.41 13.96
C ARG A 66 1.81 -16.22 12.72
N TRP A 67 0.65 -16.88 12.71
CA TRP A 67 0.24 -17.77 11.61
C TRP A 67 0.26 -17.14 10.22
N PRO A 68 -0.07 -15.84 10.00
CA PRO A 68 0.10 -15.23 8.68
C PRO A 68 1.53 -15.28 8.16
N LEU A 69 2.52 -15.23 9.06
CA LEU A 69 3.94 -15.27 8.69
C LEU A 69 4.40 -16.67 8.29
N ALA A 70 3.59 -17.71 8.56
CA ALA A 70 3.90 -19.09 8.20
C ALA A 70 3.56 -19.41 6.73
N ALA A 71 2.90 -18.51 5.99
CA ALA A 71 2.54 -18.75 4.60
C ALA A 71 3.76 -18.93 3.68
N ASN A 72 4.84 -18.19 3.94
CA ASN A 72 6.09 -18.27 3.19
C ASN A 72 7.28 -18.40 4.14
N PRO A 73 7.53 -19.59 4.71
CA PRO A 73 8.56 -19.77 5.75
C PRO A 73 9.99 -19.45 5.27
N GLY A 74 10.20 -19.45 3.94
CA GLY A 74 11.47 -19.02 3.36
C GLY A 74 11.68 -17.51 3.39
N PHE A 75 10.62 -16.70 3.46
CA PHE A 75 10.72 -15.24 3.31
C PHE A 75 10.79 -14.56 4.66
N GLU A 76 11.56 -13.48 4.73
CA GLU A 76 11.61 -12.65 5.93
C GLU A 76 10.20 -12.16 6.28
N MET A 77 9.80 -12.35 7.55
CA MET A 77 8.45 -12.08 8.03
C MET A 77 7.33 -12.73 7.19
N GLY A 78 7.60 -13.86 6.52
CA GLY A 78 6.63 -14.51 5.62
C GLY A 78 6.26 -13.69 4.39
N GLY A 79 7.03 -12.65 4.06
CA GLY A 79 6.71 -11.66 3.02
C GLY A 79 5.71 -10.59 3.46
N PHE A 80 5.40 -10.47 4.76
CA PHE A 80 4.32 -9.62 5.25
C PHE A 80 4.71 -8.13 5.35
N VAL A 81 5.93 -7.84 5.81
CA VAL A 81 6.44 -6.46 5.96
C VAL A 81 7.94 -6.46 5.71
N GLY A 82 8.43 -5.46 4.96
CA GLY A 82 9.87 -5.19 4.81
C GLY A 82 10.64 -6.13 3.88
N GLU A 83 9.97 -7.10 3.26
CA GLU A 83 10.59 -8.06 2.34
C GLU A 83 11.11 -7.36 1.07
N ARG A 84 12.34 -7.72 0.66
CA ARG A 84 12.99 -7.19 -0.53
C ARG A 84 12.69 -8.07 -1.73
N LYS A 85 11.91 -7.54 -2.69
CA LYS A 85 11.55 -8.24 -3.94
C LYS A 85 12.75 -8.83 -4.69
N SER A 86 13.90 -8.15 -4.68
CA SER A 86 15.14 -8.65 -5.30
C SER A 86 15.67 -9.92 -4.64
N GLU A 87 15.52 -10.03 -3.32
CA GLU A 87 15.94 -11.21 -2.57
C GLU A 87 15.00 -12.40 -2.82
N VAL A 88 13.70 -12.16 -2.93
CA VAL A 88 12.74 -13.20 -3.35
C VAL A 88 13.01 -13.66 -4.77
N LEU A 89 13.23 -12.74 -5.71
CA LEU A 89 13.58 -13.06 -7.10
C LEU A 89 14.89 -13.85 -7.21
N ALA A 90 15.89 -13.55 -6.36
CA ALA A 90 17.13 -14.31 -6.34
C ALA A 90 16.92 -15.80 -6.03
N ARG A 91 15.84 -16.15 -5.32
CA ARG A 91 15.48 -17.54 -4.97
C ARG A 91 14.75 -18.29 -6.09
N PHE A 92 14.38 -17.62 -7.18
CA PHE A 92 13.66 -18.24 -8.29
C PHE A 92 14.53 -19.26 -9.03
N GLY A 93 13.95 -20.42 -9.31
CA GLY A 93 14.57 -21.47 -10.12
C GLY A 93 14.64 -21.13 -11.61
N PRO A 94 15.26 -22.00 -12.43
CA PRO A 94 15.53 -21.73 -13.84
C PRO A 94 14.27 -21.46 -14.67
N VAL A 95 13.16 -22.16 -14.39
CA VAL A 95 11.89 -21.98 -15.08
C VAL A 95 11.33 -20.57 -14.86
N ALA A 96 11.26 -20.12 -13.61
CA ALA A 96 10.72 -18.81 -13.26
C ALA A 96 11.62 -17.67 -13.76
N ARG A 97 12.94 -17.87 -13.81
CA ARG A 97 13.88 -16.88 -14.38
C ARG A 97 13.77 -16.76 -15.90
N ALA A 98 13.52 -17.86 -16.61
CA ALA A 98 13.33 -17.83 -18.05
C ALA A 98 12.10 -17.02 -18.49
N ALA A 99 11.06 -16.94 -17.64
CA ALA A 99 9.86 -16.16 -17.91
C ALA A 99 10.02 -14.64 -17.64
N LEU A 100 11.14 -14.21 -17.06
CA LEU A 100 11.44 -12.81 -16.76
C LEU A 100 12.36 -12.16 -17.81
N ALA A 101 12.86 -12.93 -18.78
CA ALA A 101 13.72 -12.50 -19.87
C ALA A 101 12.89 -12.07 -21.09
#